data_AF-A0A955CNF8-F1
#
_entry.id   AF-A0A955CNF8-F1
#
_cell.length_a   1.000
_cell.length_b   1.000
_cell.length_c   1.000
_cell.angle_alpha   90.00
_cell.angle_beta   90.00
_cell.angle_gamma   90.00
#
_symmetry.space_group_name_H-M   'P 1'
#
loop_
_entity.id
_entity.type
_entity.pdbx_description
1 polymer ?
#
loop_
_entity_poly.entity_id
_entity_poly.type
_entity_poly.pdbx_seq_one_letter_code
_entity_poly.pdbx_strand_id
1 'polypeptide(L)'
;MTDVGRISSGNEAIRSEAIGRAAGRADRDARPGETSGIERGQDSVDVSDTARVAASRYASEDNAIRQDLVDRIRAEIESGSYETPIKIAGTVDGLLDALS
;
A
#
# COMPACT_ATOMS: atom_id res chain seq x y z
N MET A 1 1.61 -3.84 -40.87
CA MET A 1 2.37 -4.99 -40.35
C MET A 1 2.48 -4.78 -38.85
N THR A 2 1.51 -5.29 -38.10
CA THR A 2 1.39 -5.07 -36.66
C THR A 2 1.59 -6.42 -36.00
N ASP A 3 2.73 -6.59 -35.33
CA ASP A 3 3.05 -7.80 -34.58
C ASP A 3 2.80 -7.50 -33.10
N VAL A 4 1.72 -8.06 -32.56
CA VAL A 4 1.38 -7.98 -31.13
C VAL A 4 1.94 -9.23 -30.49
N GLY A 5 3.10 -9.10 -29.82
CA GLY A 5 3.73 -10.18 -29.09
C GLY A 5 2.82 -10.71 -27.99
N ARG A 6 2.49 -12.00 -28.07
CA ARG A 6 1.76 -12.76 -27.03
C ARG A 6 2.59 -12.81 -25.75
N ILE A 7 1.98 -12.46 -24.62
CA ILE A 7 2.56 -12.73 -23.30
C ILE A 7 2.33 -14.22 -23.02
N SER A 8 3.43 -14.96 -22.89
CA SER A 8 3.42 -16.38 -22.54
C SER A 8 2.99 -16.51 -21.08
N SER A 9 1.80 -17.08 -20.90
CA SER A 9 1.24 -17.51 -19.64
C SER A 9 2.18 -18.50 -18.93
N GLY A 10 2.43 -18.28 -17.65
CA GLY A 10 3.13 -19.22 -16.78
C GLY A 10 2.79 -19.00 -15.32
N ASN A 11 1.53 -19.27 -14.94
CA ASN A 11 1.15 -19.52 -13.55
C ASN A 11 1.39 -21.00 -13.26
N GLU A 12 2.47 -21.35 -12.59
CA GLU A 12 2.60 -22.65 -11.90
C GLU A 12 3.22 -22.44 -10.51
N ALA A 13 2.41 -21.92 -9.59
CA ALA A 13 2.67 -22.07 -8.17
C ALA A 13 2.32 -23.50 -7.76
N ILE A 14 3.27 -24.43 -7.89
CA ILE A 14 3.17 -25.73 -7.23
C ILE A 14 3.44 -25.50 -5.74
N ARG A 15 2.37 -25.27 -4.97
CA ARG A 15 2.41 -25.39 -3.52
C ARG A 15 2.43 -26.87 -3.16
N SER A 16 3.53 -27.34 -2.58
CA SER A 16 3.53 -28.58 -1.81
C SER A 16 4.16 -28.31 -0.44
N GLU A 17 3.26 -28.37 0.54
CA GLU A 17 3.45 -28.68 1.95
C GLU A 17 4.03 -27.61 2.89
N ALA A 18 3.15 -27.18 3.81
CA ALA A 18 3.51 -26.58 5.07
C ALA A 18 3.92 -27.68 6.07
N ILE A 19 5.11 -27.57 6.67
CA ILE A 19 5.46 -28.30 7.90
C ILE A 19 5.86 -27.29 8.97
N GLY A 20 4.92 -27.10 9.91
CA GLY A 20 5.21 -27.22 11.33
C GLY A 20 6.13 -26.19 11.98
N ARG A 21 5.50 -25.21 12.64
CA ARG A 21 6.07 -24.39 13.72
C ARG A 21 6.31 -25.27 14.96
N ALA A 22 7.34 -26.13 14.97
CA ALA A 22 7.84 -26.83 16.17
C ALA A 22 9.18 -27.54 15.93
N ALA A 23 10.29 -26.82 16.10
CA ALA A 23 11.56 -27.43 16.54
C ALA A 23 12.42 -26.33 17.17
N GLY A 24 12.21 -26.10 18.46
CA GLY A 24 13.11 -25.28 19.25
C GLY A 24 14.48 -25.95 19.41
N ARG A 25 15.52 -25.12 19.35
CA ARG A 25 16.67 -25.16 20.27
C ARG A 25 17.48 -26.47 20.29
N ALA A 26 18.35 -26.66 19.30
CA ALA A 26 19.68 -27.25 19.46
C ALA A 26 20.45 -27.18 18.13
N ASP A 27 20.97 -25.99 17.79
CA ASP A 27 22.22 -25.91 17.04
C ASP A 27 22.67 -24.45 17.01
N ARG A 28 23.58 -24.11 17.93
CA ARG A 28 24.23 -22.80 17.96
C ARG A 28 25.66 -22.87 17.44
N ASP A 29 26.07 -23.99 16.86
CA ASP A 29 27.42 -24.20 16.34
C ASP A 29 27.38 -25.07 15.07
N ALA A 30 27.13 -24.44 13.91
CA ALA A 30 27.71 -24.81 12.61
C ALA A 30 26.97 -24.09 11.47
N ARG A 31 27.54 -22.99 10.98
CA ARG A 31 27.46 -22.64 9.55
C ARG A 31 28.63 -21.72 9.17
N PRO A 32 29.76 -22.26 8.68
CA PRO A 32 30.65 -21.50 7.84
C PRO A 32 29.96 -21.39 6.48
N GLY A 33 29.47 -20.19 6.22
CA GLY A 33 28.64 -19.90 5.07
C GLY A 33 27.93 -18.61 5.38
N GLU A 34 28.67 -17.50 5.27
CA GLU A 34 28.07 -16.29 4.75
C GLU A 34 27.27 -16.73 3.53
N THR A 35 25.96 -16.88 3.70
CA THR A 35 25.10 -16.74 2.56
C THR A 35 25.42 -15.33 2.11
N SER A 36 26.23 -15.18 1.05
CA SER A 36 26.09 -14.06 0.14
C SER A 36 24.62 -14.08 -0.24
N GLY A 37 23.81 -13.45 0.61
CA GLY A 37 22.42 -13.21 0.32
C GLY A 37 22.44 -12.50 -1.00
N ILE A 38 21.62 -12.97 -1.93
CA ILE A 38 21.44 -12.27 -3.20
C ILE A 38 21.09 -10.83 -2.81
N GLU A 39 22.03 -9.90 -2.99
CA GLU A 39 21.78 -8.48 -2.79
C GLU A 39 20.75 -8.12 -3.86
N ARG A 40 19.52 -7.86 -3.41
CA ARG A 40 18.53 -7.25 -4.30
C ARG A 40 19.13 -5.92 -4.74
N GLY A 41 19.27 -5.76 -6.06
CA GLY A 41 19.68 -4.50 -6.66
C GLY A 41 18.87 -3.36 -6.07
N GLN A 42 19.55 -2.29 -5.69
CA GLN A 42 18.90 -1.08 -5.19
C GLN A 42 18.50 -0.22 -6.38
N ASP A 43 17.20 -0.19 -6.66
CA ASP A 43 16.64 0.80 -7.57
C ASP A 43 16.49 2.11 -6.82
N SER A 44 16.99 3.21 -7.41
CA SER A 44 16.81 4.56 -6.91
C SER A 44 15.87 5.33 -7.84
N VAL A 45 15.02 6.17 -7.25
CA VAL A 45 14.12 7.06 -7.98
C VAL A 45 14.49 8.49 -7.66
N ASP A 46 14.95 9.22 -8.69
CA ASP A 46 15.22 10.64 -8.58
C ASP A 46 13.97 11.47 -8.86
N VAL A 47 13.65 12.36 -7.94
CA VAL A 47 12.54 13.33 -8.10
C VAL A 47 13.06 14.55 -8.85
N SER A 48 12.38 14.94 -9.92
CA SER A 48 12.76 16.12 -10.71
C SER A 48 12.70 17.41 -9.89
N ASP A 49 13.56 18.37 -10.22
CA ASP A 49 13.56 19.67 -9.55
C ASP A 49 12.23 20.41 -9.75
N THR A 50 11.56 20.21 -10.89
CA THR A 50 10.22 20.75 -11.13
C THR A 50 9.18 20.18 -10.17
N ALA A 51 9.24 18.89 -9.84
CA ALA A 51 8.34 18.25 -8.88
C ALA A 51 8.63 18.72 -7.45
N ARG A 52 9.92 18.89 -7.09
CA ARG A 52 10.32 19.45 -5.78
C ARG A 52 9.81 20.88 -5.59
N VAL A 53 9.95 21.73 -6.62
CA VAL A 53 9.45 23.11 -6.58
C VAL A 53 7.92 23.13 -6.52
N ALA A 54 7.23 22.32 -7.30
CA ALA A 54 5.77 22.23 -7.24
C ALA A 54 5.27 21.80 -5.84
N ALA A 55 5.87 20.76 -5.26
CA ALA A 55 5.54 20.32 -3.90
C ALA A 55 5.78 21.42 -2.85
N SER A 56 6.89 22.15 -2.96
CA SER A 56 7.19 23.26 -2.06
C SER A 56 6.15 24.39 -2.15
N ARG A 57 5.59 24.66 -3.34
CA ARG A 57 4.51 25.64 -3.52
C ARG A 57 3.22 25.19 -2.86
N TYR A 58 2.81 23.93 -3.04
CA TYR A 58 1.63 23.40 -2.33
C TYR A 58 1.80 23.35 -0.80
N ALA A 59 3.04 23.26 -0.32
CA ALA A 59 3.35 23.32 1.11
C ALA A 59 3.40 24.77 1.66
N SER A 60 3.69 25.76 0.81
CA SER A 60 3.94 27.16 1.22
C SER A 60 2.78 28.11 0.89
N GLU A 61 2.01 27.82 -0.15
CA GLU A 61 0.79 28.55 -0.51
C GLU A 61 -0.34 28.03 0.37
N ASP A 62 -0.73 28.81 1.38
CA ASP A 62 -2.08 28.90 1.94
C ASP A 62 -2.96 27.64 1.83
N ASN A 63 -2.45 26.49 2.25
CA ASN A 63 -3.28 25.38 2.72
C ASN A 63 -3.85 25.75 4.10
N ALA A 64 -4.35 26.98 4.22
CA ALA A 64 -5.27 27.36 5.26
C ALA A 64 -6.35 26.29 5.24
N ILE A 65 -6.55 25.65 6.39
CA ILE A 65 -7.62 24.68 6.58
C ILE A 65 -8.87 25.35 6.03
N ARG A 66 -9.53 24.68 5.08
CA ARG A 66 -10.79 25.13 4.49
C ARG A 66 -11.87 25.10 5.56
N GLN A 67 -11.84 26.11 6.42
CA GLN A 67 -12.62 26.13 7.66
C GLN A 67 -14.11 26.12 7.35
N ASP A 68 -14.51 26.75 6.24
CA ASP A 68 -15.85 26.69 5.66
C ASP A 68 -16.32 25.25 5.39
N LEU A 69 -15.46 24.42 4.82
CA LEU A 69 -15.76 23.02 4.53
C LEU A 69 -15.82 22.20 5.83
N VAL A 70 -14.90 22.45 6.76
CA VAL A 70 -14.88 21.79 8.07
C VAL A 70 -16.16 22.08 8.83
N ASP A 71 -16.58 23.35 8.88
CA ASP A 71 -17.77 23.77 9.61
C ASP A 71 -19.04 23.21 8.97
N ARG A 72 -19.10 23.15 7.62
CA ARG A 72 -20.20 22.48 6.91
C ARG A 72 -20.29 21.00 7.26
N ILE A 73 -19.16 20.29 7.20
CA ILE A 73 -19.13 18.85 7.49
C ILE A 73 -19.53 18.60 8.95
N ARG A 74 -19.07 19.43 9.89
CA ARG A 74 -19.50 19.34 11.29
C ARG A 74 -21.01 19.51 11.44
N ALA A 75 -21.58 20.52 10.78
CA ALA A 75 -23.04 20.74 10.80
C ALA A 75 -23.82 19.55 10.20
N GLU A 76 -23.31 18.95 9.12
CA GLU A 76 -23.91 17.74 8.52
C GLU A 76 -23.82 16.51 9.46
N ILE A 77 -22.74 16.39 10.24
CA ILE A 77 -22.58 15.30 11.22
C ILE A 77 -23.55 15.51 12.38
N GLU A 78 -23.62 16.73 12.92
CA GLU A 78 -24.52 17.09 14.03
C GLU A 78 -26.00 16.94 13.64
N SER A 79 -26.36 17.25 12.40
CA SER A 79 -27.72 17.05 11.88
C SER A 79 -28.04 15.59 11.54
N GLY A 80 -27.03 14.72 11.54
CA GLY A 80 -27.15 13.32 11.13
C GLY A 80 -27.31 13.14 9.61
N SER A 81 -27.14 14.18 8.79
CA SER A 81 -27.25 14.10 7.34
C SER A 81 -25.94 13.72 6.63
N TYR A 82 -24.82 13.71 7.38
CA TYR A 82 -23.51 13.37 6.81
C TYR A 82 -23.45 11.91 6.35
N GLU A 83 -24.00 10.99 7.14
CA GLU A 83 -24.03 9.57 6.82
C GLU A 83 -25.21 9.26 5.90
N THR A 84 -24.88 8.91 4.66
CA THR A 84 -25.87 8.50 3.67
C THR A 84 -25.87 6.98 3.52
N PRO A 85 -26.99 6.35 3.11
CA PRO A 85 -27.03 4.90 2.90
C PRO A 85 -25.93 4.39 1.97
N ILE A 86 -25.54 5.21 0.98
CA ILE A 86 -24.47 4.89 0.03
C ILE A 86 -23.09 4.88 0.71
N LYS A 87 -22.79 5.88 1.55
CA LYS A 87 -21.51 5.94 2.29
C LYS A 87 -21.39 4.77 3.26
N ILE A 88 -22.48 4.43 3.95
CA ILE A 88 -22.53 3.31 4.89
C ILE A 88 -22.26 1.99 4.15
N ALA A 89 -22.96 1.75 3.03
CA ALA A 89 -22.75 0.53 2.23
C ALA A 89 -21.28 0.39 1.79
N GLY A 90 -20.69 1.45 1.25
CA GLY A 90 -19.27 1.43 0.84
C GLY A 90 -18.31 1.23 2.01
N THR A 91 -18.63 1.76 3.18
CA THR A 91 -17.80 1.59 4.39
C THR A 91 -17.88 0.15 4.91
N VAL A 92 -19.07 -0.47 4.86
CA VAL A 92 -19.26 -1.88 5.20
C VAL A 92 -18.49 -2.78 4.24
N ASP A 93 -18.57 -2.53 2.93
CA ASP A 93 -17.83 -3.32 1.93
C ASP A 93 -16.31 -3.24 2.16
N GLY A 94 -15.77 -2.05 2.39
CA GLY A 94 -14.36 -1.87 2.70
C GLY A 94 -13.92 -2.53 4.02
N LEU A 95 -14.79 -2.52 5.04
CA LEU A 95 -14.52 -3.21 6.30
C LEU A 95 -14.47 -4.72 6.12
N LEU A 96 -15.37 -5.29 5.31
CA LEU A 96 -15.41 -6.72 5.02
C LEU A 96 -14.18 -7.18 4.22
N ASP A 97 -13.75 -6.38 3.24
CA ASP A 97 -12.53 -6.64 2.46
C ASP A 97 -11.29 -6.66 3.36
N ALA A 98 -11.18 -5.72 4.31
CA ALA A 98 -10.07 -5.64 5.26
C ALA A 98 -10.01 -6.81 6.27
N LEU A 99 -11.09 -7.57 6.44
CA LEU A 99 -11.16 -8.75 7.31
C LEU A 99 -10.82 -10.06 6.57
N SER A 100 -10.70 -10.02 5.24
CA SER A 100 -10.35 -11.18 4.40
C SER A 100 -8.84 -11.36 4.24
#